data_AF-A0A3M1Q983-F1
#
_entry.id   AF-A0A3M1Q983-F1
#
_cell.length_a   1.000
_cell.length_b   1.000
_cell.length_c   1.000
_cell.angle_alpha   90.00
_cell.angle_beta   90.00
_cell.angle_gamma   90.00
#
_symmetry.space_group_name_H-M   'P 1'
#
loop_
_entity.id
_entity.type
_entity.pdbx_description
1 polymer ?
#
loop_
_entity_poly.entity_id
_entity_poly.type
_entity_poly.pdbx_seq_one_letter_code
_entity_poly.pdbx_strand_id
1 'polypeptide(L)'
;MPNDTGSRQSLDRLIKEFVTETIETLRPRSGQLRELVEEVRALRRDLTALEKRVAGRAKRRAASGKRKPGRPPIHTQCTVSGCNRAHYAKGLCSMHYQNWRRTGKWPGPANLDPARKGSRKTSAAKKKTTRRKKKTTRTRK
;
A
#
# COMPACT_ATOMS: atom_id res chain seq x y z
N MET A 1 -74.07 54.23 -3.03
CA MET A 1 -73.80 52.94 -2.37
C MET A 1 -72.56 53.11 -1.51
N PRO A 2 -72.69 53.14 -0.17
CA PRO A 2 -71.54 53.33 0.70
C PRO A 2 -70.64 52.09 0.67
N ASN A 3 -69.35 52.35 0.77
CA ASN A 3 -68.23 51.47 0.46
C ASN A 3 -68.14 50.22 1.38
N ASP A 4 -68.22 49.01 0.81
CA ASP A 4 -67.83 47.73 1.45
C ASP A 4 -66.31 47.57 1.67
N THR A 5 -65.53 48.62 1.41
CA THR A 5 -64.07 48.59 1.50
C THR A 5 -63.57 48.29 2.91
N GLY A 6 -64.31 48.66 3.97
CA GLY A 6 -63.94 48.37 5.35
C GLY A 6 -63.97 46.87 5.71
N SER A 7 -64.91 46.10 5.16
CA SER A 7 -65.02 44.65 5.39
C SER A 7 -64.00 43.84 4.57
N ARG A 8 -63.69 44.29 3.36
CA ARG A 8 -62.59 43.70 2.56
C ARG A 8 -61.22 43.99 3.20
N GLN A 9 -60.99 45.21 3.70
CA GLN A 9 -59.75 45.57 4.36
C GLN A 9 -59.50 44.78 5.65
N SER A 10 -60.55 44.41 6.40
CA SER A 10 -60.41 43.57 7.60
C SER A 10 -60.11 42.10 7.26
N LEU A 11 -60.75 41.54 6.24
CA LEU A 11 -60.46 40.18 5.76
C LEU A 11 -59.04 40.07 5.19
N ASP A 12 -58.62 41.01 4.36
CA ASP A 12 -57.26 41.05 3.80
C ASP A 12 -56.19 41.13 4.90
N ARG A 13 -56.48 41.86 5.99
CA ARG A 13 -55.59 41.96 7.14
C ARG A 13 -55.49 40.64 7.90
N LEU A 14 -56.61 39.98 8.16
CA LEU A 14 -56.65 38.68 8.84
C LEU A 14 -55.93 37.59 8.02
N ILE A 15 -56.13 37.58 6.70
CA ILE A 15 -55.42 36.66 5.80
C ILE A 15 -53.91 36.90 5.86
N LYS A 16 -53.46 38.16 5.85
CA LYS A 16 -52.04 38.50 5.95
C LYS A 16 -51.45 38.05 7.28
N GLU A 17 -52.12 38.35 8.40
CA GLU A 17 -51.68 37.98 9.74
C GLU A 17 -51.56 36.44 9.87
N PHE A 18 -52.59 35.70 9.43
CA PHE A 18 -52.58 34.24 9.44
C PHE A 18 -51.47 33.64 8.56
N VAL A 19 -51.28 34.17 7.35
CA VAL A 19 -50.22 33.72 6.45
C VAL A 19 -48.84 34.03 7.03
N THR A 20 -48.63 35.21 7.63
CA THR A 20 -47.36 35.55 8.25
C THR A 20 -47.05 34.66 9.45
N GLU A 21 -48.02 34.38 10.30
CA GLU A 21 -47.87 33.48 11.45
C GLU A 21 -47.57 32.05 10.99
N THR A 22 -48.26 31.57 9.94
CA THR A 22 -47.98 30.27 9.34
C THR A 22 -46.57 30.21 8.73
N ILE A 23 -46.11 31.28 8.08
CA ILE A 23 -44.75 31.36 7.54
C ILE A 23 -43.72 31.34 8.67
N GLU A 24 -43.94 32.10 9.73
CA GLU A 24 -43.02 32.18 10.86
C GLU A 24 -42.90 30.87 11.62
N THR A 25 -44.01 30.15 11.80
CA THR A 25 -44.02 28.81 12.42
C THR A 25 -43.36 27.75 11.54
N LEU A 26 -43.48 27.84 10.22
CA LEU A 26 -42.87 26.89 9.27
C LEU A 26 -41.40 27.21 8.93
N ARG A 27 -40.96 28.47 9.06
CA ARG A 27 -39.58 28.91 8.79
C ARG A 27 -38.51 28.07 9.50
N PRO A 28 -38.58 27.78 10.82
CA PRO A 28 -37.57 26.97 11.50
C PRO A 28 -37.52 25.53 10.97
N ARG A 29 -38.68 24.92 10.70
CA ARG A 29 -38.76 23.56 10.11
C ARG A 29 -38.12 23.52 8.72
N SER A 30 -38.32 24.58 7.91
CA SER A 30 -37.68 24.69 6.60
C SER A 30 -36.16 24.87 6.69
N GLY A 31 -35.67 25.56 7.74
CA GLY A 31 -34.25 25.70 8.04
C GLY A 31 -33.62 24.37 8.43
N GLN A 32 -34.24 23.65 9.37
CA GLN A 32 -33.81 22.32 9.80
C GLN A 32 -33.75 21.33 8.62
N LEU A 33 -34.73 21.34 7.72
CA LEU A 33 -34.69 20.50 6.52
C LEU A 33 -33.52 20.85 5.59
N ARG A 34 -33.19 22.13 5.42
CA ARG A 34 -32.03 22.55 4.61
C ARG A 34 -30.72 22.09 5.24
N GLU A 35 -30.59 22.23 6.55
CA GLU A 35 -29.41 21.79 7.30
C GLU A 35 -29.22 20.26 7.21
N LEU A 36 -30.29 19.49 7.43
CA LEU A 36 -30.27 18.03 7.28
C LEU A 36 -29.90 17.61 5.84
N VAL A 37 -30.35 18.33 4.82
CA VAL A 37 -29.96 18.04 3.42
C VAL A 37 -28.46 18.25 3.21
N GLU A 38 -27.88 19.30 3.78
CA GLU A 38 -26.43 19.53 3.71
C GLU A 38 -25.62 18.50 4.49
N GLU A 39 -26.11 18.07 5.65
CA GLU A 39 -25.52 16.97 6.41
C GLU A 39 -25.54 15.65 5.60
N VAL A 40 -26.68 15.30 5.00
CA VAL A 40 -26.78 14.10 4.15
C VAL A 40 -25.85 14.18 2.94
N ARG A 41 -25.73 15.36 2.31
CA ARG A 41 -24.77 15.61 1.22
C ARG A 41 -23.32 15.46 1.68
N ALA A 42 -22.98 15.93 2.89
CA ALA A 42 -21.66 15.75 3.48
C ALA A 42 -21.37 14.26 3.74
N LEU A 43 -22.28 13.56 4.42
CA LEU A 43 -22.15 12.13 4.70
C LEU A 43 -21.98 11.29 3.43
N ARG A 44 -22.70 11.63 2.35
CA ARG A 44 -22.54 10.94 1.05
C ARG A 44 -21.14 11.14 0.45
N ARG A 45 -20.55 12.33 0.57
CA ARG A 45 -19.16 12.61 0.13
C ARG A 45 -18.17 11.79 0.94
N ASP A 46 -18.36 11.71 2.26
CA ASP A 46 -17.50 10.94 3.17
C ASP A 46 -17.58 9.44 2.91
N LEU A 47 -18.79 8.89 2.71
CA LEU A 47 -18.98 7.49 2.33
C LEU A 47 -18.25 7.18 1.01
N THR A 48 -18.40 8.04 0.00
CA THR A 48 -17.68 7.89 -1.28
C THR A 48 -16.16 7.89 -1.08
N ALA A 49 -15.64 8.74 -0.20
CA ALA A 49 -14.21 8.79 0.12
C ALA A 49 -13.74 7.51 0.86
N LEU A 50 -14.54 7.00 1.80
CA LEU A 50 -14.27 5.75 2.52
C LEU A 50 -14.25 4.55 1.58
N GLU A 51 -15.22 4.45 0.67
CA GLU A 51 -15.27 3.41 -0.36
C GLU A 51 -14.00 3.40 -1.22
N LYS A 52 -13.55 4.58 -1.68
CA LYS A 52 -12.29 4.72 -2.42
C LYS A 52 -11.08 4.27 -1.59
N ARG A 53 -11.04 4.59 -0.30
CA ARG A 53 -9.94 4.16 0.61
C ARG A 53 -9.93 2.64 0.80
N VAL A 54 -11.10 2.01 0.94
CA VAL A 54 -11.25 0.55 1.06
C VAL A 54 -10.85 -0.13 -0.24
N ALA A 55 -11.34 0.35 -1.39
CA ALA A 55 -10.95 -0.15 -2.71
C ALA A 55 -9.44 -0.01 -2.96
N GLY A 56 -8.85 1.12 -2.59
CA GLY A 56 -7.39 1.34 -2.65
C GLY A 56 -6.61 0.37 -1.75
N ARG A 57 -7.12 0.06 -0.56
CA ARG A 57 -6.52 -0.93 0.35
C ARG A 57 -6.57 -2.34 -0.26
N ALA A 58 -7.69 -2.72 -0.88
CA ALA A 58 -7.82 -3.99 -1.60
C ALA A 58 -6.81 -4.10 -2.77
N LYS A 59 -6.69 -3.03 -3.58
CA LYS A 59 -5.71 -2.96 -4.68
C LYS A 59 -4.26 -3.11 -4.19
N ARG A 60 -3.88 -2.43 -3.10
CA ARG A 60 -2.54 -2.56 -2.51
C ARG A 60 -2.25 -3.97 -1.98
N ARG A 61 -3.24 -4.62 -1.36
CA ARG A 61 -3.13 -6.02 -0.90
C ARG A 61 -2.95 -6.99 -2.08
N ALA A 62 -3.66 -6.78 -3.19
CA ALA A 62 -3.48 -7.58 -4.40
C ALA A 62 -2.10 -7.34 -5.05
N ALA A 63 -1.63 -6.09 -5.07
CA ALA A 63 -0.33 -5.73 -5.64
C ALA A 63 0.86 -6.24 -4.80
N SER A 64 0.74 -6.34 -3.47
CA SER A 64 1.82 -6.88 -2.63
C SER A 64 2.14 -8.36 -2.90
N GLY A 65 1.25 -9.09 -3.57
CA GLY A 65 1.49 -10.46 -4.03
C GLY A 65 2.30 -10.55 -5.34
N LYS A 66 2.36 -9.47 -6.14
CA LYS A 66 3.13 -9.44 -7.39
C LYS A 66 4.54 -8.93 -7.09
N ARG A 67 5.42 -9.83 -6.62
CA ARG A 67 6.86 -9.56 -6.55
C ARG A 67 7.32 -9.19 -7.96
N LYS A 68 7.92 -8.01 -8.15
CA LYS A 68 8.57 -7.62 -9.41
C LYS A 68 9.50 -8.77 -9.86
N PRO A 69 9.66 -9.08 -11.16
CA PRO A 69 10.67 -10.03 -11.61
C PRO A 69 12.04 -9.48 -11.17
N GLY A 70 12.50 -10.00 -10.04
CA GLY A 70 13.63 -9.47 -9.32
C GLY A 70 14.90 -10.11 -9.86
N ARG A 71 15.83 -9.25 -10.28
CA ARG A 71 17.25 -9.50 -10.58
C ARG A 71 17.53 -10.61 -11.61
N PRO A 72 18.29 -10.33 -12.69
CA PRO A 72 18.68 -11.37 -13.64
C PRO A 72 19.40 -12.53 -12.91
N PRO A 73 19.33 -13.77 -13.45
CA PRO A 73 19.90 -14.95 -12.82
C PRO A 73 21.36 -14.70 -12.45
N ILE A 74 21.68 -14.85 -11.17
CA ILE A 74 23.07 -14.83 -10.71
C ILE A 74 23.66 -16.16 -11.20
N HIS A 75 24.67 -16.10 -12.09
CA HIS A 75 25.41 -17.30 -12.48
C HIS A 75 25.87 -18.02 -11.21
N THR A 76 25.56 -19.30 -11.05
CA THR A 76 25.98 -20.07 -9.87
C THR A 76 27.42 -20.59 -10.02
N GLN A 77 27.90 -20.68 -11.26
CA GLN A 77 29.21 -21.21 -11.64
C GLN A 77 29.95 -20.25 -12.57
N CYS A 78 31.24 -20.52 -12.75
CA CYS A 78 32.07 -19.79 -13.70
C CYS A 78 31.56 -20.03 -15.13
N THR A 79 31.49 -18.98 -15.93
CA THR A 79 31.13 -19.02 -17.36
C THR A 79 32.27 -19.50 -18.26
N VAL A 80 33.44 -19.82 -17.68
CA VAL A 80 34.61 -20.29 -18.43
C VAL A 80 34.44 -21.77 -18.72
N SER A 81 34.58 -22.14 -19.99
CA SER A 81 34.50 -23.54 -20.43
C SER A 81 35.44 -24.43 -19.61
N GLY A 82 34.90 -25.52 -19.10
CA GLY A 82 35.62 -26.42 -18.21
C GLY A 82 35.90 -25.85 -16.83
N CYS A 83 35.14 -24.90 -16.27
CA CYS A 83 35.36 -24.42 -14.89
C CYS A 83 34.10 -24.53 -14.02
N ASN A 84 33.98 -25.61 -13.25
CA ASN A 84 32.84 -25.82 -12.33
C ASN A 84 33.01 -25.13 -10.96
N ARG A 85 33.84 -24.08 -10.88
CA ARG A 85 34.03 -23.33 -9.63
C ARG A 85 32.88 -22.35 -9.41
N ALA A 86 32.55 -22.08 -8.15
CA ALA A 86 31.49 -21.14 -7.78
C ALA A 86 31.76 -19.74 -8.34
N HIS A 87 30.71 -19.10 -8.85
CA HIS A 87 30.73 -17.72 -9.30
C HIS A 87 31.08 -16.77 -8.15
N TYR A 88 31.91 -15.78 -8.44
CA TYR A 88 32.27 -14.70 -7.53
C TYR A 88 31.76 -13.34 -8.04
N ALA A 89 32.14 -12.96 -9.27
CA ALA A 89 31.71 -11.70 -9.89
C ALA A 89 31.82 -11.77 -11.43
N LYS A 90 30.98 -11.02 -12.17
CA LYS A 90 31.02 -10.93 -13.65
C LYS A 90 31.00 -12.29 -14.39
N GLY A 91 30.22 -13.27 -13.91
CA GLY A 91 30.23 -14.64 -14.44
C GLY A 91 31.49 -15.47 -14.14
N LEU A 92 32.51 -14.94 -13.45
CA LEU A 92 33.78 -15.64 -13.19
C LEU A 92 33.91 -16.16 -11.76
N CYS A 93 34.67 -17.24 -11.56
CA CYS A 93 35.10 -17.69 -10.23
C CYS A 93 36.18 -16.75 -9.65
N SER A 94 36.44 -16.82 -8.34
CA SER A 94 37.43 -15.95 -7.66
C SER A 94 38.80 -15.95 -8.35
N MET A 95 39.26 -17.11 -8.80
CA MET A 95 40.57 -17.25 -9.47
C MET A 95 40.58 -16.56 -10.85
N HIS A 96 39.58 -16.85 -11.68
CA HIS A 96 39.45 -16.24 -13.01
C HIS A 96 39.19 -14.73 -12.93
N TYR A 97 38.41 -14.30 -11.94
CA TYR A 97 38.16 -12.89 -11.69
C TYR A 97 39.43 -12.15 -11.26
N GLN A 98 40.23 -12.72 -10.35
CA GLN A 98 41.49 -12.13 -9.92
C GLN A 98 42.53 -12.07 -11.05
N ASN A 99 42.64 -13.14 -11.85
CA ASN A 99 43.54 -13.13 -13.00
C ASN A 99 43.13 -12.08 -14.02
N TRP A 100 41.85 -12.06 -14.43
CA TRP A 100 41.30 -11.04 -15.32
C TRP A 100 41.51 -9.62 -14.79
N ARG A 101 41.28 -9.39 -13.49
CA ARG A 101 41.48 -8.08 -12.86
C ARG A 101 42.95 -7.65 -12.86
N ARG A 102 43.91 -8.58 -12.80
CA ARG A 102 45.35 -8.30 -12.77
C ARG A 102 45.95 -8.16 -14.18
N THR A 103 45.52 -8.98 -15.12
CA THR A 103 46.11 -9.05 -16.47
C THR A 103 45.28 -8.38 -17.55
N GLY A 104 44.02 -8.02 -17.28
CA GLY A 104 43.05 -7.51 -18.27
C GLY A 104 42.55 -8.54 -19.29
N LYS A 105 43.29 -9.64 -19.48
CA LYS A 105 42.96 -10.73 -20.42
C LYS A 105 41.83 -11.63 -19.90
N TRP A 106 40.83 -11.89 -20.76
CA TRP A 106 39.73 -12.79 -20.44
C TRP A 106 40.24 -14.24 -20.27
N PRO A 107 39.79 -14.97 -19.24
CA PRO A 107 40.21 -16.34 -18.99
C PRO A 107 39.78 -17.28 -20.12
N GLY A 108 40.75 -17.97 -20.72
CA GLY A 108 40.51 -19.07 -21.67
C GLY A 108 39.98 -20.33 -20.99
N PRO A 109 39.69 -21.40 -21.76
CA PRO A 109 39.19 -22.66 -21.21
C PRO A 109 40.13 -23.18 -20.13
N ALA A 110 39.56 -23.61 -19.00
CA ALA A 110 40.38 -24.15 -17.93
C ALA A 110 40.82 -25.57 -18.31
N ASN A 111 42.12 -25.79 -18.51
CA ASN A 111 42.71 -27.12 -18.39
C ASN A 111 42.60 -27.53 -16.91
N LEU A 112 41.53 -28.26 -16.58
CA LEU A 112 41.32 -28.75 -15.23
C LEU A 112 42.12 -30.04 -15.02
N ASP A 113 43.23 -29.95 -14.32
CA ASP A 113 43.68 -31.07 -13.50
C ASP A 113 42.72 -31.17 -12.29
N PRO A 114 41.90 -32.23 -12.17
CA PRO A 114 40.89 -32.36 -11.12
C PRO A 114 41.46 -32.50 -9.71
N ALA A 115 42.80 -32.60 -9.57
CA ALA A 115 43.47 -32.90 -8.31
C ALA A 115 43.74 -31.67 -7.42
N ARG A 116 43.77 -30.44 -7.94
CA ARG A 116 44.11 -29.25 -7.11
C ARG A 116 42.87 -28.67 -6.42
N LYS A 117 42.36 -29.42 -5.44
CA LYS A 117 41.26 -29.03 -4.54
C LYS A 117 41.64 -27.75 -3.80
N GLY A 118 41.04 -26.63 -4.19
CA GLY A 118 41.01 -25.42 -3.38
C GLY A 118 40.31 -25.73 -2.06
N SER A 119 41.05 -25.57 -0.96
CA SER A 119 40.65 -25.69 0.43
C SER A 119 39.45 -24.79 0.77
N ARG A 120 38.24 -25.21 0.44
CA ARG A 120 37.01 -24.62 0.99
C ARG A 120 36.84 -25.16 2.41
N LYS A 121 37.43 -24.48 3.39
CA LYS A 121 36.86 -24.47 4.74
C LYS A 121 35.45 -23.86 4.60
N THR A 122 34.43 -24.70 4.52
CA THR A 122 33.07 -24.23 4.69
C THR A 122 32.96 -23.78 6.14
N SER A 123 32.71 -22.49 6.36
CA SER A 123 32.51 -21.90 7.69
C SER A 123 31.23 -22.38 8.39
N ALA A 124 30.75 -23.59 8.09
CA ALA A 124 29.55 -24.20 8.65
C ALA A 124 29.78 -24.87 10.03
N ALA A 125 30.99 -24.76 10.60
CA ALA A 125 31.36 -25.37 11.89
C ALA A 125 31.50 -24.37 13.06
N LYS A 126 30.87 -23.18 13.02
CA LYS A 126 30.78 -22.34 14.23
C LYS A 126 29.37 -21.78 14.43
N LYS A 127 28.74 -22.30 15.49
CA LYS A 127 27.52 -21.83 16.19
C LYS A 127 26.16 -22.40 15.74
N LYS A 128 26.04 -23.73 15.77
CA LYS A 128 24.87 -24.37 16.41
C LYS A 128 25.05 -24.26 17.93
N THR A 129 24.55 -23.19 18.56
CA THR A 129 24.36 -22.93 20.03
C THR A 129 24.32 -21.40 20.14
N THR A 130 23.21 -20.67 20.25
CA THR A 130 22.11 -20.66 21.20
C THR A 130 21.00 -19.82 20.52
N ARG A 131 19.75 -20.28 20.40
CA ARG A 131 18.58 -19.67 21.08
C ARG A 131 17.31 -20.29 20.48
N ARG A 132 17.05 -21.55 20.84
CA ARG A 132 15.73 -22.20 20.78
C ARG A 132 15.31 -22.46 22.23
N LYS A 133 14.07 -22.07 22.57
CA LYS A 133 13.39 -21.97 23.90
C LYS A 133 13.42 -20.52 24.41
N LYS A 134 12.29 -19.85 24.67
CA LYS A 134 10.99 -20.32 25.18
C LYS A 134 9.83 -19.58 24.48
N LYS A 135 8.90 -20.34 23.90
CA LYS A 135 7.47 -20.01 23.98
C LYS A 135 6.95 -20.64 25.29
N THR A 136 5.81 -20.11 25.76
CA THR A 136 4.85 -20.67 26.74
C THR A 136 5.09 -20.40 28.24
N THR A 137 4.28 -19.48 28.80
CA THR A 137 3.36 -19.57 29.98
C THR A 137 3.05 -18.12 30.42
N ARG A 138 1.99 -17.46 29.95
CA ARG A 138 0.66 -17.34 30.61
C ARG A 138 0.71 -17.46 32.14
N THR A 139 0.61 -16.33 32.87
CA THR A 139 -0.42 -16.08 33.91
C THR A 139 -0.36 -14.66 34.47
N ARG A 140 -1.56 -14.09 34.69
CA ARG A 140 -1.91 -12.89 35.45
C ARG A 140 -1.33 -12.89 36.88
N LYS A 141 -1.04 -11.71 37.42
CA LYS A 141 -1.59 -11.26 38.71
C LYS A 141 -1.79 -9.75 38.63
#